data_AF-A0A9W6R5A0-F1
#
_entry.id   AF-A0A9W6R5A0-F1
#
_cell.length_a   1.000
_cell.length_b   1.000
_cell.length_c   1.000
_cell.angle_alpha   90.00
_cell.angle_beta   90.00
_cell.angle_gamma   90.00
#
_symmetry.space_group_name_H-M   'P 1'
#
loop_
_entity.id
_entity.type
_entity.pdbx_description
1 polymer ?
#
loop_
_entity_poly.entity_id
_entity_poly.type
_entity_poly.pdbx_seq_one_letter_code
_entity_poly.pdbx_strand_id
1 'polypeptide(L)'
;MSTHRGEPQAPVASGQPGEDVHGALRSLVEQLQEAIRQNGVQLSNELLEGEAALYSLTDGADSTLLELLHDDVGDEQFRDIAATLAAHTFAAQQLDQRAQDLLAEVFTMRATRLSGLRASGRLTWVRETGARARLVDSVVADLAPLLDNWDTVESPLDYDLLNAFLTWVYRQPDFRQDLQEAFPVEDLVLPDNLPETDAVFNIVRQWIAGDSFADIAAATNRTVDGVLRIHGSVISYSLATLVEQAVAVLQRYLADTDLEVSRAVASLPEYLRFGVATPAARTLMANGLRHRRAAVLLGEHPAMTDLHNVLREPRDIARDILATEDGWQDRLGQFVFDRTVQDLAENPGDTP
;
A
#
# COMPACT_ATOMS: atom_id res chain seq x y z
N MET A 1 10.04 56.94 3.89
CA MET A 1 9.90 56.06 2.71
C MET A 1 11.30 55.60 2.33
N SER A 2 11.72 54.45 2.86
CA SER A 2 12.94 53.76 2.43
C SER A 2 12.54 52.36 2.02
N THR A 3 12.80 52.06 0.77
CA THR A 3 12.44 50.86 0.03
C THR A 3 13.37 49.70 0.41
N HIS A 4 12.79 48.65 0.99
CA HIS A 4 13.41 47.32 1.06
C HIS A 4 13.46 46.73 -0.36
N ARG A 5 14.65 46.62 -0.94
CA ARG A 5 14.92 45.71 -2.06
C ARG A 5 15.65 44.50 -1.49
N GLY A 6 15.09 43.32 -1.76
CA GLY A 6 15.61 42.03 -1.32
C GLY A 6 17.02 41.77 -1.83
N GLU A 7 17.82 41.18 -0.96
CA GLU A 7 19.13 40.64 -1.31
C GLU A 7 18.96 39.41 -2.21
N PRO A 8 19.83 39.25 -3.22
CA PRO A 8 19.82 38.09 -4.10
C PRO A 8 20.26 36.84 -3.33
N GLN A 9 19.41 35.81 -3.30
CA GLN A 9 19.80 34.46 -2.88
C GLN A 9 20.93 33.96 -3.79
N ALA A 10 22.09 33.73 -3.19
CA ALA A 10 23.23 33.11 -3.86
C ALA A 10 22.91 31.63 -4.20
N PRO A 11 23.44 31.09 -5.31
CA PRO A 11 23.20 29.71 -5.71
C PRO A 11 23.74 28.71 -4.66
N VAL A 12 22.95 27.68 -4.37
CA VAL A 12 23.17 26.61 -3.35
C VAL A 12 24.36 25.69 -3.68
N ALA A 13 25.27 26.10 -4.55
CA ALA A 13 26.45 25.32 -4.95
C ALA A 13 27.75 25.94 -4.41
N SER A 14 27.77 26.29 -3.11
CA SER A 14 28.96 26.79 -2.42
C SER A 14 29.35 25.90 -1.25
N GLY A 15 29.78 24.67 -1.53
CA GLY A 15 30.81 23.92 -0.78
C GLY A 15 30.78 23.95 0.76
N GLN A 16 29.61 24.11 1.37
CA GLN A 16 29.44 23.87 2.80
C GLN A 16 29.43 22.35 3.01
N PRO A 17 29.91 21.85 4.17
CA PRO A 17 29.70 20.45 4.51
C PRO A 17 28.20 20.19 4.33
N GLY A 18 27.85 19.25 3.46
CA GLY A 18 26.48 18.76 3.41
C GLY A 18 26.06 18.42 4.83
N GLU A 19 24.78 18.59 5.13
CA GLU A 19 24.16 18.07 6.35
C GLU A 19 24.74 16.67 6.63
N ASP A 20 25.13 16.38 7.87
CA ASP A 20 25.78 15.11 8.22
C ASP A 20 24.77 13.98 8.00
N VAL A 21 24.72 13.46 6.77
CA VAL A 21 23.84 12.36 6.39
C VAL A 21 24.46 11.10 6.97
N HIS A 22 24.27 10.91 8.28
CA HIS A 22 24.34 9.58 8.87
C HIS A 22 23.28 8.74 8.16
N GLY A 23 23.71 7.98 7.15
CA GLY A 23 22.79 7.27 6.27
C GLY A 23 21.93 6.28 7.06
N ALA A 24 20.61 6.31 6.88
CA ALA A 24 19.68 5.42 7.58
C ALA A 24 20.07 3.93 7.46
N LEU A 25 20.60 3.53 6.30
CA LEU A 25 21.12 2.18 6.05
C LEU A 25 22.33 1.83 6.94
N ARG A 26 23.22 2.80 7.19
CA ARG A 26 24.38 2.63 8.09
C ARG A 26 23.90 2.36 9.52
N SER A 27 23.03 3.23 10.03
CA SER A 27 22.46 3.09 11.37
C SER A 27 21.73 1.76 11.53
N LEU A 28 21.02 1.31 10.49
CA LEU A 28 20.32 0.03 10.49
C LEU A 28 21.28 -1.17 10.56
N VAL A 29 22.37 -1.16 9.78
CA VAL A 29 23.38 -2.22 9.81
C VAL A 29 24.11 -2.27 11.15
N GLU A 30 24.45 -1.12 11.73
CA GLU A 30 25.07 -1.03 13.06
C GLU A 30 24.13 -1.57 14.15
N GLN A 31 22.83 -1.27 14.09
CA GLN A 31 21.82 -1.81 15.02
C GLN A 31 21.66 -3.33 14.87
N LEU A 32 21.62 -3.84 13.63
CA LEU A 32 21.54 -5.28 13.36
C LEU A 32 22.77 -6.01 13.90
N GLN A 33 23.97 -5.47 13.66
CA GLN A 33 25.22 -6.02 14.19
C GLN A 33 25.20 -6.09 15.72
N GLU A 34 24.67 -5.06 16.37
CA GLU A 34 24.57 -5.03 17.82
C GLU A 34 23.54 -6.04 18.35
N ALA A 35 22.39 -6.17 17.69
CA ALA A 35 21.39 -7.17 18.03
C ALA A 35 21.93 -8.62 17.91
N ILE A 36 22.65 -8.92 16.84
CA ILE A 36 23.32 -10.22 16.65
C ILE A 36 24.33 -10.48 17.78
N ARG A 37 25.12 -9.46 18.16
CA ARG A 37 26.15 -9.57 19.19
C ARG A 37 25.58 -9.75 20.60
N GLN A 38 24.59 -8.94 20.96
CA GLN A 38 24.05 -8.89 22.32
C GLN A 38 23.04 -9.99 22.60
N ASN A 39 22.16 -10.27 21.62
CA ASN A 39 21.00 -11.13 21.81
C ASN A 39 21.18 -12.53 21.20
N GLY A 40 22.32 -12.79 20.55
CA GLY A 40 22.62 -14.07 19.92
C GLY A 40 21.70 -14.40 18.74
N VAL A 41 21.11 -13.37 18.11
CA VAL A 41 20.24 -13.53 16.95
C VAL A 41 21.07 -14.07 15.79
N GLN A 42 20.59 -15.14 15.15
CA GLN A 42 21.20 -15.66 13.93
C GLN A 42 20.65 -14.89 12.73
N LEU A 43 21.53 -14.43 11.84
CA LEU A 43 21.11 -13.82 10.59
C LEU A 43 20.48 -14.91 9.70
N SER A 44 19.23 -14.68 9.28
CA SER A 44 18.49 -15.58 8.40
C SER A 44 17.54 -14.79 7.50
N ASN A 45 17.07 -15.38 6.40
CA ASN A 45 16.06 -14.73 5.56
C ASN A 45 14.74 -14.57 6.31
N GLU A 46 14.41 -15.51 7.21
CA GLU A 46 13.24 -15.42 8.08
C GLU A 46 13.33 -14.22 9.02
N LEU A 47 14.52 -13.89 9.55
CA LEU A 47 14.73 -12.67 10.32
C LEU A 47 14.58 -11.42 9.44
N LEU A 48 15.24 -11.40 8.27
CA LEU A 48 15.21 -10.25 7.35
C LEU A 48 13.81 -9.94 6.81
N GLU A 49 12.97 -10.97 6.66
CA GLU A 49 11.59 -10.85 6.18
C GLU A 49 10.56 -10.77 7.32
N GLY A 50 10.94 -11.12 8.56
CA GLY A 50 10.07 -11.12 9.74
C GLY A 50 10.12 -9.86 10.60
N GLU A 51 11.10 -8.97 10.38
CA GLU A 51 11.29 -7.76 11.18
C GLU A 51 11.08 -6.50 10.34
N ALA A 52 10.04 -5.73 10.67
CA ALA A 52 9.63 -4.55 9.91
C ALA A 52 10.75 -3.49 9.78
N ALA A 53 11.55 -3.33 10.83
CA ALA A 53 12.69 -2.41 10.85
C ALA A 53 13.73 -2.74 9.76
N LEU A 54 13.83 -4.00 9.31
CA LEU A 54 14.79 -4.45 8.31
C LEU A 54 14.28 -4.32 6.87
N TYR A 55 13.00 -3.99 6.65
CA TYR A 55 12.41 -3.97 5.31
C TYR A 55 13.06 -2.98 4.36
N SER A 56 13.51 -1.82 4.84
CA SER A 56 14.25 -0.88 3.98
C SER A 56 15.55 -1.47 3.43
N LEU A 57 16.23 -2.31 4.21
CA LEU A 57 17.42 -3.05 3.80
C LEU A 57 17.05 -4.22 2.88
N THR A 58 16.05 -5.02 3.25
CA THR A 58 15.58 -6.20 2.50
C THR A 58 15.01 -5.81 1.13
N ASP A 59 14.00 -4.93 1.10
CA ASP A 59 13.32 -4.51 -0.12
C ASP A 59 14.24 -3.65 -1.01
N GLY A 60 15.13 -2.86 -0.39
CA GLY A 60 16.13 -2.05 -1.11
C GLY A 60 17.22 -2.90 -1.77
N ALA A 61 17.74 -3.91 -1.07
CA ALA A 61 18.67 -4.88 -1.65
C ALA A 61 17.99 -5.67 -2.77
N ASP A 62 16.77 -6.18 -2.55
CA ASP A 62 16.03 -6.93 -3.56
C ASP A 62 15.80 -6.11 -4.83
N SER A 63 15.37 -4.84 -4.70
CA SER A 63 15.16 -3.95 -5.84
C SER A 63 16.43 -3.77 -6.67
N THR A 64 17.57 -3.52 -6.00
CA THR A 64 18.85 -3.33 -6.70
C THR A 64 19.33 -4.62 -7.38
N LEU A 65 19.15 -5.76 -6.71
CA LEU A 65 19.54 -7.06 -7.25
C LEU A 65 18.65 -7.49 -8.42
N LEU A 66 17.35 -7.16 -8.40
CA LEU A 66 16.41 -7.46 -9.46
C LEU A 66 16.76 -6.76 -10.78
N GLU A 67 17.26 -5.52 -10.72
CA GLU A 67 17.73 -4.77 -11.89
C GLU A 67 18.95 -5.41 -12.55
N LEU A 68 19.80 -6.08 -11.77
CA LEU A 68 21.04 -6.71 -12.24
C LEU A 68 20.86 -8.17 -12.65
N LEU A 69 19.74 -8.78 -12.27
CA LEU A 69 19.49 -10.19 -12.51
C LEU A 69 19.11 -10.41 -13.97
N HIS A 70 20.09 -10.76 -14.81
CA HIS A 70 19.84 -11.22 -16.18
C HIS A 70 19.74 -12.75 -16.24
N ASP A 71 18.97 -13.26 -17.20
CA ASP A 71 18.70 -14.70 -17.34
C ASP A 71 19.97 -15.53 -17.59
N ASP A 72 21.02 -14.89 -18.12
CA ASP A 72 22.32 -15.52 -18.43
C ASP A 72 23.26 -15.63 -17.21
N VAL A 73 22.91 -15.05 -16.05
CA VAL A 73 23.75 -15.07 -14.85
C VAL A 73 23.45 -16.31 -14.00
N GLY A 74 24.44 -17.19 -13.83
CA GLY A 74 24.32 -18.36 -12.95
C GLY A 74 24.23 -17.98 -11.46
N ASP A 75 23.69 -18.87 -10.62
CA ASP A 75 23.45 -18.56 -9.19
C ASP A 75 24.71 -18.20 -8.40
N GLU A 76 25.82 -18.88 -8.66
CA GLU A 76 27.10 -18.60 -7.98
C GLU A 76 27.64 -17.21 -8.37
N GLN A 77 27.64 -16.92 -9.67
CA GLN A 77 28.02 -15.60 -10.19
C GLN A 77 27.10 -14.49 -9.66
N PHE A 78 25.81 -14.76 -9.51
CA PHE A 78 24.86 -13.77 -8.98
C PHE A 78 25.14 -13.44 -7.50
N ARG A 79 25.50 -14.43 -6.69
CA ARG A 79 25.92 -14.19 -5.29
C ARG A 79 27.20 -13.36 -5.21
N ASP A 80 28.18 -13.63 -6.07
CA ASP A 80 29.43 -12.85 -6.11
C ASP A 80 29.17 -11.39 -6.52
N ILE A 81 28.28 -11.17 -7.49
CA ILE A 81 27.82 -9.83 -7.89
C ILE A 81 27.15 -9.13 -6.71
N ALA A 82 26.28 -9.82 -5.98
CA ALA A 82 25.58 -9.26 -4.82
C ALA A 82 26.54 -8.84 -3.70
N ALA A 83 27.50 -9.69 -3.34
CA ALA A 83 28.53 -9.38 -2.36
C ALA A 83 29.40 -8.17 -2.80
N THR A 84 29.76 -8.12 -4.08
CA THR A 84 30.53 -7.00 -4.65
C THR A 84 29.73 -5.70 -4.61
N LEU A 85 28.45 -5.75 -4.98
CA LEU A 85 27.55 -4.61 -4.96
C LEU A 85 27.38 -4.05 -3.54
N ALA A 86 27.23 -4.91 -2.54
CA ALA A 86 27.15 -4.52 -1.14
C ALA A 86 28.34 -3.64 -0.72
N ALA A 87 29.56 -4.03 -1.09
CA ALA A 87 30.79 -3.29 -0.81
C ALA A 87 30.87 -1.93 -1.52
N HIS A 88 30.18 -1.77 -2.65
CA HIS A 88 30.12 -0.53 -3.42
C HIS A 88 28.97 0.41 -3.01
N THR A 89 28.15 0.02 -2.03
CA THR A 89 27.13 0.94 -1.49
C THR A 89 27.78 2.10 -0.73
N PHE A 90 27.14 3.26 -0.75
CA PHE A 90 27.61 4.42 0.03
C PHE A 90 27.67 4.13 1.54
N ALA A 91 26.76 3.29 2.05
CA ALA A 91 26.77 2.86 3.44
C ALA A 91 28.03 2.04 3.76
N ALA A 92 28.42 1.07 2.91
CA ALA A 92 29.62 0.26 3.13
C ALA A 92 30.89 1.11 3.30
N GLN A 93 31.02 2.20 2.53
CA GLN A 93 32.17 3.10 2.61
C GLN A 93 32.32 3.83 3.96
N GLN A 94 31.26 3.86 4.77
CA GLN A 94 31.25 4.51 6.09
C GLN A 94 31.24 3.53 7.26
N LEU A 95 31.11 2.23 6.98
CA LEU A 95 31.00 1.17 7.97
C LEU A 95 32.37 0.61 8.34
N ASP A 96 32.49 0.04 9.54
CA ASP A 96 33.65 -0.77 9.91
C ASP A 96 33.68 -2.10 9.14
N GLN A 97 34.81 -2.81 9.15
CA GLN A 97 34.95 -4.06 8.40
C GLN A 97 33.87 -5.09 8.75
N ARG A 98 33.47 -5.16 10.02
CA ARG A 98 32.51 -6.17 10.48
C ARG A 98 31.10 -5.85 9.99
N ALA A 99 30.72 -4.58 9.99
CA ALA A 99 29.46 -4.12 9.42
C ALA A 99 29.45 -4.23 7.88
N GLN A 100 30.59 -4.02 7.22
CA GLN A 100 30.73 -4.29 5.78
C GLN A 100 30.52 -5.78 5.48
N ASP A 101 31.14 -6.67 6.26
CA ASP A 101 30.99 -8.12 6.11
C ASP A 101 29.52 -8.53 6.31
N LEU A 102 28.85 -7.96 7.33
CA LEU A 102 27.42 -8.19 7.59
C LEU A 102 26.54 -7.73 6.42
N LEU A 103 26.82 -6.54 5.86
CA LEU A 103 26.06 -6.03 4.71
C LEU A 103 26.25 -6.92 3.47
N ALA A 104 27.46 -7.42 3.23
CA ALA A 104 27.75 -8.36 2.16
C ALA A 104 27.03 -9.71 2.37
N GLU A 105 26.97 -10.19 3.61
CA GLU A 105 26.22 -11.39 3.98
C GLU A 105 24.72 -11.20 3.68
N VAL A 106 24.12 -10.08 4.09
CA VAL A 106 22.72 -9.76 3.79
C VAL A 106 22.44 -9.78 2.29
N PHE A 107 23.25 -9.08 1.48
CA PHE A 107 23.08 -9.07 0.02
C PHE A 107 23.19 -10.47 -0.58
N THR A 108 24.11 -11.29 -0.08
CA THR A 108 24.28 -12.69 -0.53
C THR A 108 23.07 -13.55 -0.17
N MET A 109 22.48 -13.36 1.01
CA MET A 109 21.25 -14.04 1.43
C MET A 109 20.05 -13.62 0.57
N ARG A 110 19.94 -12.33 0.24
CA ARG A 110 18.92 -11.80 -0.67
C ARG A 110 19.09 -12.32 -2.10
N ALA A 111 20.31 -12.35 -2.62
CA ALA A 111 20.59 -12.96 -3.92
C ALA A 111 20.19 -14.44 -3.95
N THR A 112 20.50 -15.18 -2.90
CA THR A 112 20.09 -16.58 -2.75
C THR A 112 18.56 -16.73 -2.73
N ARG A 113 17.87 -15.84 -2.02
CA ARG A 113 16.40 -15.78 -1.98
C ARG A 113 15.79 -15.53 -3.36
N LEU A 114 16.30 -14.56 -4.11
CA LEU A 114 15.85 -14.23 -5.47
C LEU A 114 16.17 -15.35 -6.47
N SER A 115 17.34 -16.01 -6.35
CA SER A 115 17.65 -17.23 -7.12
C SER A 115 16.64 -18.34 -6.85
N GLY A 116 16.21 -18.52 -5.59
CA GLY A 116 15.14 -19.45 -5.24
C GLY A 116 13.81 -19.13 -5.95
N LEU A 117 13.40 -17.86 -5.96
CA LEU A 117 12.21 -17.40 -6.71
C LEU A 117 12.36 -17.60 -8.22
N ARG A 118 13.57 -17.44 -8.76
CA ARG A 118 13.86 -17.71 -10.18
C ARG A 118 13.67 -19.19 -10.50
N ALA A 119 14.22 -20.07 -9.68
CA ALA A 119 14.11 -21.51 -9.86
C ALA A 119 12.65 -22.00 -9.79
N SER A 120 11.80 -21.34 -8.99
CA SER A 120 10.37 -21.65 -8.89
C SER A 120 9.50 -20.90 -9.91
N GLY A 121 10.08 -20.09 -10.81
CA GLY A 121 9.35 -19.26 -11.78
C GLY A 121 8.64 -18.02 -11.20
N ARG A 122 8.69 -17.82 -9.87
CA ARG A 122 8.00 -16.75 -9.15
C ARG A 122 8.69 -15.39 -9.25
N LEU A 123 9.96 -15.36 -9.67
CA LEU A 123 10.68 -14.11 -9.92
C LEU A 123 9.99 -13.26 -11.01
N THR A 124 9.43 -13.91 -12.03
CA THR A 124 8.68 -13.22 -13.07
C THR A 124 7.47 -12.49 -12.50
N TRP A 125 6.81 -13.06 -11.49
CA TRP A 125 5.68 -12.41 -10.83
C TRP A 125 6.12 -11.15 -10.08
N VAL A 126 7.27 -11.17 -9.41
CA VAL A 126 7.85 -9.97 -8.76
C VAL A 126 8.06 -8.86 -9.80
N ARG A 127 8.59 -9.19 -10.98
CA ARG A 127 8.85 -8.23 -12.06
C ARG A 127 7.57 -7.68 -12.69
N GLU A 128 6.57 -8.54 -12.93
CA GLU A 128 5.32 -8.17 -13.57
C GLU A 128 4.40 -7.36 -12.65
N THR A 129 4.37 -7.72 -11.36
CA THR A 129 3.46 -7.09 -10.38
C THR A 129 4.10 -5.93 -9.61
N GLY A 130 5.44 -5.85 -9.58
CA GLY A 130 6.16 -4.90 -8.73
C GLY A 130 6.02 -5.16 -7.23
N ALA A 131 5.45 -6.31 -6.84
CA ALA A 131 5.29 -6.69 -5.44
C ALA A 131 6.65 -6.95 -4.77
N ARG A 132 6.74 -6.67 -3.48
CA ARG A 132 7.93 -6.99 -2.69
C ARG A 132 8.16 -8.51 -2.71
N ALA A 133 9.40 -8.94 -2.97
CA ALA A 133 9.73 -10.37 -3.12
C ALA A 133 9.31 -11.21 -1.90
N ARG A 134 9.45 -10.65 -0.70
CA ARG A 134 9.02 -11.29 0.57
C ARG A 134 7.51 -11.55 0.66
N LEU A 135 6.67 -10.78 -0.03
CA LEU A 135 5.23 -10.98 0.01
C LEU A 135 4.74 -12.09 -0.91
N VAL A 136 5.50 -12.46 -1.95
CA VAL A 136 5.02 -13.40 -2.97
C VAL A 136 4.65 -14.75 -2.37
N ASP A 137 5.54 -15.33 -1.58
CA ASP A 137 5.28 -16.63 -0.97
C ASP A 137 4.18 -16.54 0.11
N SER A 138 4.11 -15.43 0.85
CA SER A 138 3.03 -15.22 1.82
C SER A 138 1.67 -15.10 1.14
N VAL A 139 1.55 -14.39 0.01
CA VAL A 139 0.28 -14.33 -0.72
C VAL A 139 -0.18 -15.72 -1.17
N VAL A 140 0.73 -16.53 -1.71
CA VAL A 140 0.40 -17.87 -2.21
C VAL A 140 0.09 -18.85 -1.08
N ALA A 141 0.89 -18.85 -0.02
CA ALA A 141 0.79 -19.83 1.06
C ALA A 141 -0.20 -19.43 2.15
N ASP A 142 -0.36 -18.12 2.39
CA ASP A 142 -1.15 -17.60 3.51
C ASP A 142 -2.45 -16.92 3.09
N LEU A 143 -2.49 -16.16 1.98
CA LEU A 143 -3.69 -15.42 1.57
C LEU A 143 -4.60 -16.27 0.66
N ALA A 144 -4.04 -16.82 -0.42
CA ALA A 144 -4.82 -17.54 -1.43
C ALA A 144 -5.70 -18.67 -0.84
N PRO A 145 -5.24 -19.44 0.18
CA PRO A 145 -6.08 -20.48 0.79
C PRO A 145 -7.17 -19.97 1.75
N LEU A 146 -7.24 -18.66 2.05
CA LEU A 146 -8.23 -18.11 2.99
C LEU A 146 -9.60 -17.88 2.37
N LEU A 147 -9.71 -17.93 1.04
CA LEU A 147 -10.96 -17.77 0.31
C LEU A 147 -10.97 -18.75 -0.87
N ASP A 148 -12.02 -19.56 -0.99
CA ASP A 148 -12.11 -20.57 -2.05
C ASP A 148 -12.65 -20.00 -3.37
N ASN A 149 -13.36 -18.86 -3.32
CA ASN A 149 -14.25 -18.40 -4.38
C ASN A 149 -13.87 -17.00 -4.92
N TRP A 150 -12.57 -16.77 -5.12
CA TRP A 150 -11.99 -15.51 -5.60
C TRP A 150 -12.62 -14.96 -6.90
N ASP A 151 -13.12 -15.84 -7.76
CA ASP A 151 -13.74 -15.58 -9.06
C ASP A 151 -15.21 -15.14 -8.99
N THR A 152 -15.89 -15.42 -7.87
CA THR A 152 -17.34 -15.18 -7.73
C THR A 152 -17.72 -14.05 -6.79
N VAL A 153 -16.74 -13.39 -6.15
CA VAL A 153 -17.04 -12.28 -5.23
C VAL A 153 -17.71 -11.12 -5.96
N GLU A 154 -18.91 -10.75 -5.55
CA GLU A 154 -19.71 -9.72 -6.22
C GLU A 154 -19.50 -8.31 -5.64
N SER A 155 -19.12 -8.23 -4.37
CA SER A 155 -19.10 -6.97 -3.61
C SER A 155 -17.76 -6.75 -2.90
N PRO A 156 -17.20 -5.52 -2.91
CA PRO A 156 -16.03 -5.19 -2.10
C PRO A 156 -16.32 -5.15 -0.59
N LEU A 157 -17.61 -5.20 -0.20
CA LEU A 157 -18.06 -5.30 1.19
C LEU A 157 -18.32 -6.74 1.62
N ASP A 158 -18.01 -7.72 0.78
CA ASP A 158 -18.12 -9.13 1.13
C ASP A 158 -17.31 -9.44 2.40
N TYR A 159 -17.96 -10.12 3.36
CA TYR A 159 -17.36 -10.36 4.66
C TYR A 159 -16.15 -11.28 4.55
N ASP A 160 -16.26 -12.37 3.79
CA ASP A 160 -15.21 -13.38 3.66
C ASP A 160 -13.99 -12.80 2.92
N LEU A 161 -14.23 -11.97 1.90
CA LEU A 161 -13.18 -11.21 1.22
C LEU A 161 -12.39 -10.32 2.18
N LEU A 162 -13.09 -9.42 2.89
CA LEU A 162 -12.42 -8.47 3.79
C LEU A 162 -11.75 -9.21 4.96
N ASN A 163 -12.37 -10.27 5.47
CA ASN A 163 -11.80 -11.09 6.52
C ASN A 163 -10.54 -11.85 6.07
N ALA A 164 -10.51 -12.39 4.84
CA ALA A 164 -9.33 -13.05 4.29
C ALA A 164 -8.13 -12.08 4.21
N PHE A 165 -8.34 -10.89 3.64
CA PHE A 165 -7.30 -9.87 3.59
C PHE A 165 -6.86 -9.42 4.97
N LEU A 166 -7.79 -9.14 5.89
CA LEU A 166 -7.45 -8.71 7.25
C LEU A 166 -6.69 -9.80 8.03
N THR A 167 -7.12 -11.06 7.92
CA THR A 167 -6.41 -12.20 8.51
C THR A 167 -4.98 -12.30 7.99
N TRP A 168 -4.78 -12.08 6.71
CA TRP A 168 -3.45 -12.12 6.09
C TRP A 168 -2.57 -10.92 6.50
N VAL A 169 -3.08 -9.68 6.45
CA VAL A 169 -2.26 -8.51 6.81
C VAL A 169 -1.89 -8.48 8.29
N TYR A 170 -2.69 -9.07 9.18
CA TYR A 170 -2.34 -9.21 10.61
C TYR A 170 -1.12 -10.12 10.87
N ARG A 171 -0.69 -10.89 9.86
CA ARG A 171 0.56 -11.66 9.88
C ARG A 171 1.76 -10.83 9.42
N GLN A 172 1.55 -9.66 8.82
CA GLN A 172 2.62 -8.82 8.27
C GLN A 172 3.20 -7.91 9.36
N PRO A 173 4.52 -7.99 9.65
CA PRO A 173 5.16 -7.22 10.71
C PRO A 173 4.98 -5.69 10.63
N ASP A 174 5.06 -5.10 9.44
CA ASP A 174 4.88 -3.65 9.24
C ASP A 174 3.45 -3.21 9.56
N PHE A 175 2.46 -3.99 9.10
CA PHE A 175 1.06 -3.71 9.42
C PHE A 175 0.78 -3.77 10.93
N ARG A 176 1.37 -4.75 11.63
CA ARG A 176 1.24 -4.89 13.09
C ARG A 176 1.84 -3.68 13.83
N GLN A 177 3.00 -3.20 13.38
CA GLN A 177 3.62 -2.00 13.94
C GLN A 177 2.73 -0.75 13.71
N ASP A 178 2.23 -0.57 12.49
CA ASP A 178 1.35 0.57 12.17
C ASP A 178 0.06 0.55 13.00
N LEU A 179 -0.49 -0.63 13.27
CA LEU A 179 -1.64 -0.79 14.18
C LEU A 179 -1.31 -0.37 15.62
N GLN A 180 -0.15 -0.79 16.14
CA GLN A 180 0.30 -0.43 17.49
C GLN A 180 0.47 1.07 17.66
N GLU A 181 0.99 1.75 16.64
CA GLU A 181 1.19 3.20 16.66
C GLU A 181 -0.12 3.98 16.48
N ALA A 182 -1.07 3.44 15.69
CA ALA A 182 -2.31 4.12 15.36
C ALA A 182 -3.42 3.94 16.41
N PHE A 183 -3.46 2.82 17.11
CA PHE A 183 -4.49 2.52 18.09
C PHE A 183 -4.10 3.04 19.49
N PRO A 184 -5.08 3.54 20.28
CA PRO A 184 -4.87 3.80 21.70
C PRO A 184 -4.40 2.55 22.45
N VAL A 185 -3.55 2.73 23.48
CA VAL A 185 -2.98 1.62 24.25
C VAL A 185 -4.07 0.78 24.93
N GLU A 186 -5.17 1.41 25.34
CA GLU A 186 -6.34 0.76 25.94
C GLU A 186 -7.09 -0.19 25.00
N ASP A 187 -6.89 -0.04 23.69
CA ASP A 187 -7.50 -0.92 22.68
C ASP A 187 -6.59 -2.10 22.31
N LEU A 188 -5.35 -2.13 22.82
CA LEU A 188 -4.38 -3.17 22.49
C LEU A 188 -4.54 -4.38 23.40
N VAL A 189 -4.66 -5.55 22.79
CA VAL A 189 -4.90 -6.82 23.48
C VAL A 189 -3.61 -7.64 23.54
N LEU A 190 -3.30 -8.16 24.73
CA LEU A 190 -2.19 -9.08 24.96
C LEU A 190 -2.46 -10.48 24.39
N PRO A 191 -1.42 -11.25 24.02
CA PRO A 191 0.01 -10.95 24.20
C PRO A 191 0.62 -10.09 23.09
N ASP A 192 -0.05 -9.97 21.95
CA ASP A 192 0.49 -9.35 20.74
C ASP A 192 0.50 -7.82 20.77
N ASN A 193 -0.19 -7.20 21.73
CA ASN A 193 -0.44 -5.77 21.81
C ASN A 193 -1.05 -5.24 20.52
N LEU A 194 -2.09 -5.89 20.01
CA LEU A 194 -2.79 -5.49 18.78
C LEU A 194 -4.26 -5.19 19.07
N PRO A 195 -4.90 -4.29 18.30
CA PRO A 195 -6.34 -4.15 18.36
C PRO A 195 -7.03 -5.41 17.86
N GLU A 196 -8.20 -5.70 18.43
CA GLU A 196 -9.05 -6.80 17.96
C GLU A 196 -9.32 -6.66 16.46
N THR A 197 -9.21 -7.76 15.72
CA THR A 197 -9.41 -7.77 14.27
C THR A 197 -10.79 -7.25 13.87
N ASP A 198 -11.83 -7.55 14.66
CA ASP A 198 -13.19 -7.04 14.43
C ASP A 198 -13.26 -5.51 14.52
N ALA A 199 -12.45 -4.87 15.37
CA ALA A 199 -12.42 -3.41 15.47
C ALA A 199 -11.86 -2.79 14.18
N VAL A 200 -10.78 -3.35 13.63
CA VAL A 200 -10.19 -2.91 12.35
C VAL A 200 -11.14 -3.22 11.19
N PHE A 201 -11.72 -4.42 11.16
CA PHE A 201 -12.70 -4.85 10.16
C PHE A 201 -13.86 -3.87 10.04
N ASN A 202 -14.45 -3.47 11.18
CA ASN A 202 -15.58 -2.56 11.18
C ASN A 202 -15.23 -1.18 10.63
N ILE A 203 -14.03 -0.65 10.93
CA ILE A 203 -13.58 0.63 10.38
C ILE A 203 -13.37 0.53 8.86
N VAL A 204 -12.68 -0.52 8.39
CA VAL A 204 -12.40 -0.73 6.96
C VAL A 204 -13.71 -0.91 6.19
N ARG A 205 -14.62 -1.74 6.70
CA ARG A 205 -15.92 -1.99 6.06
C ARG A 205 -16.75 -0.71 5.94
N GLN A 206 -16.85 0.10 7.00
CA GLN A 206 -17.59 1.36 6.95
C GLN A 206 -16.93 2.40 6.03
N TRP A 207 -15.61 2.44 6.02
CA TRP A 207 -14.87 3.26 5.07
C TRP A 207 -15.18 2.89 3.62
N ILE A 208 -15.12 1.61 3.26
CA ILE A 208 -15.50 1.15 1.91
C ILE A 208 -17.00 1.39 1.65
N ALA A 209 -17.85 1.27 2.67
CA ALA A 209 -19.29 1.49 2.55
C ALA A 209 -19.67 2.94 2.22
N GLY A 210 -18.74 3.89 2.29
CA GLY A 210 -19.01 5.30 1.98
C GLY A 210 -19.29 6.17 3.19
N ASP A 211 -19.21 5.61 4.42
CA ASP A 211 -19.51 6.33 5.65
C ASP A 211 -18.52 7.49 5.87
N SER A 212 -19.01 8.61 6.44
CA SER A 212 -18.13 9.72 6.80
C SER A 212 -17.27 9.38 8.01
N PHE A 213 -16.16 10.10 8.22
CA PHE A 213 -15.36 9.91 9.44
C PHE A 213 -16.16 10.15 10.72
N ALA A 214 -17.18 11.01 10.69
CA ALA A 214 -18.08 11.23 11.81
C ALA A 214 -19.00 10.02 12.06
N ASP A 215 -19.53 9.41 11.01
CA ASP A 215 -20.35 8.21 11.10
C ASP A 215 -19.53 7.03 11.63
N ILE A 216 -18.31 6.85 11.09
CA ILE A 216 -17.37 5.82 11.54
C ILE A 216 -17.01 6.00 13.02
N ALA A 217 -16.70 7.24 13.43
CA ALA A 217 -16.39 7.57 14.81
C ALA A 217 -17.57 7.23 15.74
N ALA A 218 -18.78 7.60 15.35
CA ALA A 218 -19.98 7.29 16.12
C ALA A 218 -20.24 5.77 16.23
N ALA A 219 -20.12 5.03 15.11
CA ALA A 219 -20.39 3.60 15.06
C ALA A 219 -19.33 2.76 15.79
N THR A 220 -18.09 3.25 15.88
CA THR A 220 -16.98 2.55 16.54
C THR A 220 -16.68 3.07 17.94
N ASN A 221 -17.49 4.00 18.46
CA ASN A 221 -17.29 4.67 19.75
C ASN A 221 -15.88 5.29 19.88
N ARG A 222 -15.43 5.97 18.82
CA ARG A 222 -14.14 6.64 18.73
C ARG A 222 -14.33 8.13 18.50
N THR A 223 -13.27 8.91 18.70
CA THR A 223 -13.24 10.31 18.24
C THR A 223 -12.96 10.37 16.74
N VAL A 224 -13.42 11.45 16.10
CA VAL A 224 -13.11 11.70 14.67
C VAL A 224 -11.59 11.75 14.45
N ASP A 225 -10.84 12.40 15.34
CA ASP A 225 -9.38 12.45 15.27
C ASP A 225 -8.75 11.05 15.38
N GLY A 226 -9.31 10.18 16.23
CA GLY A 226 -8.85 8.79 16.35
C GLY A 226 -9.08 8.00 15.07
N VAL A 227 -10.26 8.14 14.43
CA VAL A 227 -10.55 7.52 13.14
C VAL A 227 -9.65 8.10 12.04
N LEU A 228 -9.41 9.41 12.00
CA LEU A 228 -8.51 10.04 11.03
C LEU A 228 -7.07 9.55 11.17
N ARG A 229 -6.60 9.36 12.41
CA ARG A 229 -5.27 8.78 12.68
C ARG A 229 -5.18 7.36 12.13
N ILE A 230 -6.12 6.49 12.48
CA ILE A 230 -6.18 5.10 11.99
C ILE A 230 -6.27 5.07 10.47
N HIS A 231 -7.14 5.89 9.90
CA HIS A 231 -7.31 5.97 8.45
C HIS A 231 -6.03 6.42 7.74
N GLY A 232 -5.38 7.48 8.25
CA GLY A 232 -4.19 8.07 7.63
C GLY A 232 -2.97 7.16 7.66
N SER A 233 -2.70 6.50 8.80
CA SER A 233 -1.51 5.63 8.93
C SER A 233 -1.77 4.20 8.47
N VAL A 234 -2.89 3.60 8.87
CA VAL A 234 -3.16 2.18 8.65
C VAL A 234 -3.90 1.97 7.33
N ILE A 235 -5.06 2.58 7.15
CA ILE A 235 -5.97 2.23 6.03
C ILE A 235 -5.45 2.76 4.69
N SER A 236 -5.13 4.06 4.63
CA SER A 236 -4.73 4.75 3.40
C SER A 236 -3.35 4.36 2.89
N TYR A 237 -2.48 3.87 3.77
CA TYR A 237 -1.09 3.58 3.43
C TYR A 237 -0.77 2.10 3.60
N SER A 238 -0.70 1.60 4.83
CA SER A 238 -0.24 0.23 5.12
C SER A 238 -1.14 -0.83 4.49
N LEU A 239 -2.45 -0.78 4.81
CA LEU A 239 -3.45 -1.71 4.28
C LEU A 239 -3.58 -1.57 2.76
N ALA A 240 -3.69 -0.34 2.25
CA ALA A 240 -3.84 -0.09 0.82
C ALA A 240 -2.66 -0.67 0.02
N THR A 241 -1.43 -0.45 0.48
CA THR A 241 -0.22 -0.97 -0.19
C THR A 241 -0.18 -2.50 -0.15
N LEU A 242 -0.47 -3.11 0.99
CA LEU A 242 -0.49 -4.56 1.13
C LEU A 242 -1.57 -5.21 0.27
N VAL A 243 -2.78 -4.65 0.25
CA VAL A 243 -3.89 -5.13 -0.58
C VAL A 243 -3.57 -4.97 -2.06
N GLU A 244 -2.98 -3.85 -2.48
CA GLU A 244 -2.56 -3.62 -3.87
C GLU A 244 -1.54 -4.67 -4.35
N GLN A 245 -0.48 -4.88 -3.58
CA GLN A 245 0.55 -5.88 -3.91
C GLN A 245 -0.01 -7.30 -3.87
N ALA A 246 -0.84 -7.61 -2.88
CA ALA A 246 -1.45 -8.93 -2.74
C ALA A 246 -2.42 -9.25 -3.89
N VAL A 247 -3.28 -8.30 -4.29
CA VAL A 247 -4.19 -8.49 -5.42
C VAL A 247 -3.41 -8.74 -6.71
N ALA A 248 -2.34 -7.98 -6.96
CA ALA A 248 -1.51 -8.17 -8.15
C ALA A 248 -0.84 -9.56 -8.19
N VAL A 249 -0.27 -10.02 -7.07
CA VAL A 249 0.32 -11.36 -6.97
C VAL A 249 -0.75 -12.46 -7.09
N LEU A 250 -1.90 -12.27 -6.44
CA LEU A 250 -3.01 -13.22 -6.44
C LEU A 250 -3.59 -13.39 -7.86
N GLN A 251 -3.78 -12.30 -8.60
CA GLN A 251 -4.16 -12.33 -10.01
C GLN A 251 -3.20 -13.17 -10.84
N ARG A 252 -1.90 -12.95 -10.65
CA ARG A 252 -0.88 -13.70 -11.39
C ARG A 252 -0.86 -15.18 -11.03
N TYR A 253 -0.98 -15.50 -9.74
CA TYR A 253 -1.02 -16.87 -9.21
C TYR A 253 -2.24 -17.64 -9.73
N LEU A 254 -3.43 -17.02 -9.67
CA LEU A 254 -4.66 -17.67 -10.10
C LEU A 254 -4.74 -17.82 -11.62
N ALA A 255 -4.17 -16.87 -12.37
CA ALA A 255 -4.03 -17.01 -13.83
C ALA A 255 -3.19 -18.23 -14.23
N ASP A 256 -2.17 -18.62 -13.45
CA ASP A 256 -1.42 -19.87 -13.67
C ASP A 256 -2.25 -21.14 -13.39
N THR A 257 -3.42 -20.99 -12.75
CA THR A 257 -4.39 -22.07 -12.47
C THR A 257 -5.66 -21.98 -13.32
N ASP A 258 -5.66 -21.17 -14.39
CA ASP A 258 -6.82 -20.88 -15.26
C ASP A 258 -8.03 -20.29 -14.50
N LEU A 259 -7.79 -19.61 -13.38
CA LEU A 259 -8.80 -18.90 -12.59
C LEU A 259 -8.58 -17.39 -12.69
N GLU A 260 -9.62 -16.64 -13.05
CA GLU A 260 -9.59 -15.17 -13.03
C GLU A 260 -10.28 -14.67 -11.77
N VAL A 261 -9.64 -13.74 -11.05
CA VAL A 261 -10.30 -13.09 -9.91
C VAL A 261 -11.50 -12.27 -10.38
N SER A 262 -12.53 -12.21 -9.56
CA SER A 262 -13.69 -11.36 -9.79
C SER A 262 -13.30 -9.89 -9.90
N ARG A 263 -14.15 -9.08 -10.56
CA ARG A 263 -13.94 -7.63 -10.65
C ARG A 263 -13.92 -6.96 -9.27
N ALA A 264 -14.70 -7.46 -8.30
CA ALA A 264 -14.71 -6.92 -6.94
C ALA A 264 -13.33 -7.06 -6.27
N VAL A 265 -12.71 -8.25 -6.41
CA VAL A 265 -11.36 -8.52 -5.91
C VAL A 265 -10.31 -7.70 -6.67
N ALA A 266 -10.34 -7.72 -8.01
CA ALA A 266 -9.40 -6.98 -8.84
C ALA A 266 -9.40 -5.46 -8.54
N SER A 267 -10.57 -4.90 -8.25
CA SER A 267 -10.75 -3.47 -7.96
C SER A 267 -10.73 -3.13 -6.46
N LEU A 268 -10.50 -4.11 -5.58
CA LEU A 268 -10.45 -3.89 -4.13
C LEU A 268 -9.47 -2.78 -3.71
N PRO A 269 -8.25 -2.67 -4.29
CA PRO A 269 -7.34 -1.58 -3.96
C PRO A 269 -7.95 -0.20 -4.20
N GLU A 270 -8.73 -0.04 -5.28
CA GLU A 270 -9.40 1.23 -5.59
C GLU A 270 -10.61 1.49 -4.69
N TYR A 271 -11.43 0.48 -4.40
CA TYR A 271 -12.54 0.63 -3.45
C TYR A 271 -12.04 1.04 -2.07
N LEU A 272 -10.95 0.44 -1.61
CA LEU A 272 -10.28 0.80 -0.37
C LEU A 272 -9.68 2.20 -0.43
N ARG A 273 -8.95 2.55 -1.49
CA ARG A 273 -8.31 3.87 -1.64
C ARG A 273 -9.33 5.01 -1.68
N PHE A 274 -10.44 4.82 -2.40
CA PHE A 274 -11.47 5.84 -2.53
C PHE A 274 -12.51 5.81 -1.41
N GLY A 275 -12.64 4.70 -0.68
CA GLY A 275 -13.65 4.51 0.35
C GLY A 275 -15.06 4.51 -0.23
N VAL A 276 -15.29 3.74 -1.30
CA VAL A 276 -16.58 3.68 -2.00
C VAL A 276 -16.97 2.23 -2.27
N ALA A 277 -18.27 1.95 -2.28
CA ALA A 277 -18.78 0.57 -2.39
C ALA A 277 -19.24 0.18 -3.81
N THR A 278 -19.58 1.17 -4.65
CA THR A 278 -20.18 0.89 -5.96
C THR A 278 -19.17 1.06 -7.10
N PRO A 279 -19.27 0.25 -8.18
CA PRO A 279 -18.42 0.42 -9.36
C PRO A 279 -18.54 1.81 -9.96
N ALA A 280 -19.74 2.41 -9.95
CA ALA A 280 -19.99 3.75 -10.45
C ALA A 280 -19.23 4.82 -9.62
N ALA A 281 -19.32 4.78 -8.29
CA ALA A 281 -18.59 5.69 -7.41
C ALA A 281 -17.08 5.58 -7.62
N ARG A 282 -16.56 4.35 -7.72
CA ARG A 282 -15.14 4.08 -8.00
C ARG A 282 -14.71 4.68 -9.33
N THR A 283 -15.48 4.46 -10.40
CA THR A 283 -15.21 5.02 -11.72
C THR A 283 -15.27 6.55 -11.72
N LEU A 284 -16.20 7.16 -10.99
CA LEU A 284 -16.26 8.63 -10.86
C LEU A 284 -14.99 9.19 -10.19
N MET A 285 -14.55 8.59 -9.08
CA MET A 285 -13.34 8.99 -8.36
C MET A 285 -12.08 8.80 -9.22
N ALA A 286 -11.95 7.65 -9.89
CA ALA A 286 -10.84 7.37 -10.80
C ALA A 286 -10.77 8.37 -11.97
N ASN A 287 -11.93 8.91 -12.40
CA ASN A 287 -12.06 9.91 -13.45
C ASN A 287 -12.08 11.36 -12.94
N GLY A 288 -11.50 11.61 -11.77
CA GLY A 288 -11.21 12.97 -11.29
C GLY A 288 -12.31 13.64 -10.47
N LEU A 289 -13.37 12.93 -10.07
CA LEU A 289 -14.31 13.46 -9.09
C LEU A 289 -13.64 13.52 -7.71
N ARG A 290 -13.39 14.72 -7.18
CA ARG A 290 -12.53 14.90 -5.99
C ARG A 290 -13.25 14.66 -4.67
N HIS A 291 -14.56 14.92 -4.63
CA HIS A 291 -15.33 14.83 -3.40
C HIS A 291 -15.95 13.45 -3.23
N ARG A 292 -15.34 12.62 -2.35
CA ARG A 292 -15.82 11.28 -2.00
C ARG A 292 -17.31 11.22 -1.69
N ARG A 293 -17.83 12.17 -0.89
CA ARG A 293 -19.27 12.18 -0.54
C ARG A 293 -20.18 12.34 -1.76
N ALA A 294 -19.77 13.13 -2.76
CA ALA A 294 -20.50 13.22 -4.01
C ALA A 294 -20.42 11.91 -4.80
N ALA A 295 -19.24 11.30 -4.88
CA ALA A 295 -19.05 10.01 -5.55
C ALA A 295 -19.91 8.90 -4.94
N VAL A 296 -19.98 8.81 -3.61
CA VAL A 296 -20.82 7.84 -2.88
C VAL A 296 -22.30 8.07 -3.23
N LEU A 297 -22.83 9.28 -3.00
CA LEU A 297 -24.25 9.57 -3.19
C LEU A 297 -24.69 9.43 -4.66
N LEU A 298 -23.85 9.85 -5.62
CA LEU A 298 -24.13 9.68 -7.04
C LEU A 298 -24.00 8.22 -7.47
N GLY A 299 -22.99 7.50 -6.98
CA GLY A 299 -22.75 6.11 -7.33
C GLY A 299 -23.77 5.13 -6.76
N GLU A 300 -24.49 5.52 -5.70
CA GLU A 300 -25.63 4.78 -5.13
C GLU A 300 -26.96 5.14 -5.80
N HIS A 301 -26.98 6.15 -6.66
CA HIS A 301 -28.21 6.59 -7.30
C HIS A 301 -28.80 5.47 -8.18
N PRO A 302 -30.11 5.17 -8.13
CA PRO A 302 -30.70 4.07 -8.90
C PRO A 302 -30.46 4.14 -10.42
N ALA A 303 -30.28 5.34 -10.96
CA ALA A 303 -29.95 5.51 -12.38
C ALA A 303 -28.60 4.89 -12.79
N MET A 304 -27.68 4.67 -11.84
CA MET A 304 -26.38 4.03 -12.09
C MET A 304 -26.49 2.52 -12.36
N THR A 305 -27.58 1.88 -11.94
CA THR A 305 -27.84 0.45 -12.14
C THR A 305 -29.03 0.20 -13.07
N ASP A 306 -29.63 1.25 -13.63
CA ASP A 306 -30.74 1.16 -14.58
C ASP A 306 -30.28 0.51 -15.89
N LEU A 307 -31.03 -0.51 -16.35
CA LEU A 307 -30.79 -1.21 -17.61
C LEU A 307 -30.75 -0.28 -18.83
N HIS A 308 -31.46 0.85 -18.80
CA HIS A 308 -31.45 1.83 -19.88
C HIS A 308 -30.13 2.61 -19.97
N ASN A 309 -29.33 2.63 -18.89
CA ASN A 309 -28.07 3.36 -18.81
C ASN A 309 -26.82 2.46 -18.91
N VAL A 310 -26.97 1.16 -19.18
CA VAL A 310 -25.87 0.18 -19.16
C VAL A 310 -24.71 0.54 -20.11
N LEU A 311 -24.99 1.21 -21.23
CA LEU A 311 -23.97 1.63 -22.21
C LEU A 311 -23.45 3.05 -21.96
N ARG A 312 -23.93 3.73 -20.91
CA ARG A 312 -23.55 5.11 -20.59
C ARG A 312 -22.45 5.10 -19.54
N GLU A 313 -21.53 6.04 -19.67
CA GLU A 313 -20.50 6.26 -18.67
C GLU A 313 -21.13 6.81 -17.38
N PRO A 314 -20.70 6.35 -16.18
CA PRO A 314 -21.20 6.86 -14.89
C PRO A 314 -21.14 8.38 -14.78
N ARG A 315 -20.15 9.00 -15.42
CA ARG A 315 -19.96 10.46 -15.45
C ARG A 315 -21.10 11.20 -16.16
N ASP A 316 -21.58 10.65 -17.28
CA ASP A 316 -22.69 11.27 -18.02
C ASP A 316 -24.02 11.10 -17.27
N ILE A 317 -24.22 9.93 -16.66
CA ILE A 317 -25.37 9.67 -15.79
C ILE A 317 -25.38 10.66 -14.61
N ALA A 318 -24.23 10.83 -13.94
CA ALA A 318 -24.09 11.78 -12.83
C ALA A 318 -24.40 13.22 -13.24
N ARG A 319 -23.96 13.65 -14.44
CA ARG A 319 -24.25 14.99 -14.96
C ARG A 319 -25.75 15.20 -15.17
N ASP A 320 -26.44 14.22 -15.74
CA ASP A 320 -27.89 14.29 -15.94
C ASP A 320 -28.64 14.34 -14.61
N ILE A 321 -28.26 13.50 -13.63
CA ILE A 321 -28.86 13.50 -12.29
C ILE A 321 -28.78 14.89 -11.67
N LEU A 322 -27.59 15.51 -11.66
CA LEU A 322 -27.40 16.83 -11.06
C LEU A 322 -28.11 17.97 -11.83
N ALA A 323 -28.38 17.78 -13.12
CA ALA A 323 -29.07 18.77 -13.94
C ALA A 323 -30.60 18.65 -13.87
N THR A 324 -31.13 17.47 -13.53
CA THR A 324 -32.56 17.15 -13.61
C THR A 324 -33.24 17.02 -12.26
N GLU A 325 -32.50 16.69 -11.20
CA GLU A 325 -33.04 16.51 -9.86
C GLU A 325 -32.69 17.68 -8.93
N ASP A 326 -33.68 18.13 -8.16
CA ASP A 326 -33.50 19.17 -7.15
C ASP A 326 -32.98 18.58 -5.82
N GLY A 327 -32.43 19.44 -4.94
CA GLY A 327 -32.04 19.08 -3.57
C GLY A 327 -30.62 18.53 -3.40
N TRP A 328 -29.84 18.41 -4.49
CA TRP A 328 -28.42 18.02 -4.40
C TRP A 328 -27.55 19.03 -3.63
N GLN A 329 -27.88 20.32 -3.73
CA GLN A 329 -27.22 21.36 -2.93
C GLN A 329 -27.41 21.15 -1.43
N ASP A 330 -28.59 20.69 -0.99
CA ASP A 330 -28.86 20.41 0.42
C ASP A 330 -28.11 19.17 0.90
N ARG A 331 -28.01 18.13 0.05
CA ARG A 331 -27.34 16.86 0.39
C ARG A 331 -25.81 16.98 0.44
N LEU A 332 -25.22 17.77 -0.47
CA LEU A 332 -23.78 17.92 -0.61
C LEU A 332 -23.24 19.16 0.11
N GLY A 333 -24.09 20.18 0.29
CA GLY A 333 -23.66 21.53 0.63
C GLY A 333 -23.11 22.27 -0.60
N GLN A 334 -23.21 23.60 -0.57
CA GLN A 334 -22.88 24.47 -1.72
C GLN A 334 -21.47 24.20 -2.29
N PHE A 335 -20.46 24.17 -1.43
CA PHE A 335 -19.07 24.02 -1.86
C PHE A 335 -18.82 22.69 -2.59
N VAL A 336 -19.29 21.57 -2.03
CA VAL A 336 -19.11 20.25 -2.63
C VAL A 336 -19.93 20.14 -3.91
N PHE A 337 -21.14 20.68 -3.93
CA PHE A 337 -21.99 20.70 -5.13
C PHE A 337 -21.30 21.44 -6.30
N ASP A 338 -20.85 22.68 -6.08
CA ASP A 338 -20.22 23.49 -7.12
C ASP A 338 -18.97 22.82 -7.70
N ARG A 339 -18.13 22.23 -6.82
CA ARG A 339 -16.95 21.49 -7.23
C ARG A 339 -17.29 20.20 -7.95
N THR A 340 -18.34 19.49 -7.54
CA THR A 340 -18.82 18.28 -8.23
C THR A 340 -19.28 18.60 -9.64
N VAL A 341 -20.04 19.69 -9.84
CA VAL A 341 -20.48 20.13 -11.17
C VAL A 341 -19.27 20.49 -12.04
N GLN A 342 -18.29 21.21 -11.49
CA GLN A 342 -17.04 21.50 -12.19
C GLN A 342 -16.29 20.21 -12.58
N ASP A 343 -16.09 19.32 -11.61
CA ASP A 343 -15.38 18.05 -11.77
C ASP A 343 -16.04 17.14 -12.79
N LEU A 344 -17.35 17.27 -13.06
CA LEU A 344 -18.11 16.52 -14.06
C LEU A 344 -18.19 17.21 -15.44
N ALA A 345 -17.83 18.51 -15.51
CA ALA A 345 -17.76 19.27 -16.75
C ALA A 345 -16.40 19.18 -17.45
N GLU A 346 -15.30 19.05 -16.70
CA GLU A 346 -13.92 18.97 -17.23
C GLU A 346 -13.63 17.58 -17.84
N ASN A 347 -13.21 17.44 -19.11
CA ASN A 347 -12.83 16.11 -19.59
C ASN A 347 -11.53 15.66 -18.92
N PRO A 348 -11.36 14.36 -18.60
CA PRO A 348 -10.13 13.83 -17.99
C PRO A 348 -8.86 13.97 -18.88
N GLY A 349 -8.97 14.58 -20.07
CA GLY A 349 -7.85 14.93 -20.95
C GLY A 349 -7.63 16.44 -21.17
N ASP A 350 -8.39 17.32 -20.51
CA ASP A 350 -8.34 18.78 -20.70
C ASP A 350 -7.61 19.56 -19.58
N THR A 351 -6.89 18.87 -18.68
CA THR A 351 -5.94 19.54 -17.76
C THR A 351 -4.60 19.80 -18.47
N PRO A 352 -4.04 21.02 -18.41
CA PRO A 352 -2.80 21.40 -19.09
C PRO A 352 -1.53 20.73 -18.56
#